data_AF-A0AAV5RAA2-F1
#
_entry.id   AF-A0AAV5RAA2-F1
#
_cell.length_a   1.000
_cell.length_b   1.000
_cell.length_c   1.000
_cell.angle_alpha   90.00
_cell.angle_beta   90.00
_cell.angle_gamma   90.00
#
_symmetry.space_group_name_H-M   'P 1'
#
loop_
_entity.id
_entity.type
_entity.pdbx_description
1 polymer ?
#
loop_
_entity_poly.entity_id
_entity_poly.type
_entity_poly.pdbx_seq_one_letter_code
_entity_poly.pdbx_strand_id
1 'polypeptide(L)'
;MSATKLFNVNSAEAFAKLPVKLQNFFTKFPPAPIRKYAGQPTLTNAEDANPFLPNKHPITGRIHEPLYSLRRQSDLYKLAYKFGIADLMPKLANDKKFYEDKQASSPILKGVLYPKGHKWERTYEARKKVIADALADADNVLIKYRGSKYKKRLEKRKLEEKKWI
;
A
#
# COMPACT_ATOMS: atom_id res chain seq x y z
N MET A 1 -8.99 4.87 -47.87
CA MET A 1 -9.52 3.64 -47.24
C MET A 1 -10.73 4.02 -46.41
N SER A 2 -11.94 3.63 -46.83
CA SER A 2 -13.18 4.02 -46.12
C SER A 2 -13.21 3.49 -44.68
N ALA A 3 -13.61 4.33 -43.73
CA ALA A 3 -13.64 4.02 -42.30
C ALA A 3 -14.44 2.74 -41.95
N THR A 4 -15.41 2.37 -42.79
CA THR A 4 -16.22 1.16 -42.69
C THR A 4 -15.42 -0.15 -42.76
N LYS A 5 -14.26 -0.18 -43.44
CA LYS A 5 -13.40 -1.38 -43.50
C LYS A 5 -12.55 -1.60 -42.25
N LEU A 6 -12.34 -0.58 -41.42
CA LEU A 6 -11.50 -0.69 -40.22
C LEU A 6 -12.19 -1.43 -39.08
N PHE A 7 -13.52 -1.39 -39.03
CA PHE A 7 -14.33 -1.97 -37.95
C PHE A 7 -15.03 -3.28 -38.32
N ASN A 8 -15.09 -3.64 -39.60
CA ASN A 8 -15.65 -4.92 -40.05
C ASN A 8 -14.53 -5.97 -40.19
N VAL A 9 -13.91 -6.31 -39.07
CA VAL A 9 -12.83 -7.31 -38.98
C VAL A 9 -13.45 -8.64 -38.58
N ASN A 10 -13.15 -9.71 -39.30
CA ASN A 10 -13.55 -11.05 -38.88
C ASN A 10 -12.88 -11.40 -37.52
N SER A 11 -13.50 -12.25 -36.71
CA SER A 11 -12.98 -12.62 -35.38
C SER A 11 -11.57 -13.23 -35.46
N ALA A 12 -11.31 -14.05 -36.47
CA ALA A 12 -10.00 -14.62 -36.75
C ALA A 12 -8.95 -13.55 -37.09
N GLU A 13 -9.32 -12.55 -37.89
CA GLU A 13 -8.46 -11.43 -38.25
C GLU A 13 -8.20 -10.50 -37.06
N ALA A 14 -9.21 -10.26 -36.23
CA ALA A 14 -9.09 -9.49 -35.00
C ALA A 14 -8.12 -10.18 -34.03
N PHE A 15 -8.23 -11.50 -33.86
CA PHE A 15 -7.29 -12.28 -33.05
C PHE A 15 -5.87 -12.21 -33.62
N ALA A 16 -5.70 -12.32 -34.94
CA ALA A 16 -4.40 -12.21 -35.61
C ALA A 16 -3.73 -10.83 -35.43
N LYS A 17 -4.51 -9.77 -35.19
CA LYS A 17 -4.00 -8.42 -34.90
C LYS A 17 -3.60 -8.20 -33.44
N LEU A 18 -3.92 -9.11 -32.52
CA LEU A 18 -3.51 -9.00 -31.12
C LEU A 18 -1.99 -9.12 -30.95
N PRO A 19 -1.42 -8.59 -29.86
CA PRO A 19 -0.02 -8.83 -29.54
C PRO A 19 0.27 -10.32 -29.40
N VAL A 20 1.40 -10.77 -29.96
CA VAL A 20 1.86 -12.17 -29.94
C VAL A 20 1.84 -12.79 -28.54
N LYS A 21 2.14 -12.00 -27.49
CA LYS A 21 2.08 -12.46 -26.10
C LYS A 21 0.67 -12.89 -25.67
N LEU A 22 -0.36 -12.15 -26.07
CA LEU A 22 -1.75 -12.48 -25.79
C LEU A 22 -2.22 -13.65 -26.66
N GLN A 23 -1.84 -13.66 -27.94
CA GLN A 23 -2.14 -14.79 -28.82
C GLN A 23 -1.59 -16.11 -28.24
N ASN A 24 -0.30 -16.14 -27.89
CA ASN A 24 0.35 -17.30 -27.28
C ASN A 24 -0.27 -17.71 -25.95
N PHE A 25 -0.81 -16.75 -25.19
CA PHE A 25 -1.51 -17.05 -23.95
C PHE A 25 -2.84 -17.74 -24.25
N PHE A 26 -3.68 -17.16 -25.11
CA PHE A 26 -4.99 -17.72 -25.43
C PHE A 26 -4.94 -19.01 -26.25
N THR A 27 -3.89 -19.23 -27.05
CA THR A 27 -3.69 -20.53 -27.72
C THR A 27 -3.40 -21.64 -26.72
N LYS A 28 -2.65 -21.34 -25.65
CA LYS A 28 -2.32 -22.31 -24.60
C LYS A 28 -3.43 -22.43 -23.55
N PHE A 29 -4.10 -21.33 -23.24
CA PHE A 29 -5.12 -21.21 -22.21
C PHE A 29 -6.38 -20.55 -22.81
N PRO A 30 -7.23 -21.32 -23.51
CA PRO A 30 -8.40 -20.78 -24.19
C PRO A 30 -9.46 -20.31 -23.18
N PRO A 31 -10.17 -19.20 -23.44
CA PRO A 31 -11.22 -18.70 -22.55
C PRO A 31 -12.52 -19.49 -22.69
N ALA A 32 -13.55 -19.11 -21.92
CA ALA A 32 -14.89 -19.67 -22.03
C ALA A 32 -15.49 -19.40 -23.44
N PRO A 33 -16.27 -20.34 -24.02
CA PRO A 33 -16.83 -21.56 -23.42
C PRO A 33 -15.89 -22.77 -23.42
N ILE A 34 -14.72 -22.69 -24.07
CA ILE A 34 -13.83 -23.85 -24.26
C ILE A 34 -13.30 -24.37 -22.92
N ARG A 35 -12.84 -23.46 -22.05
CA ARG A 35 -12.31 -23.83 -20.74
C ARG A 35 -12.65 -22.75 -19.71
N LYS A 36 -13.08 -23.19 -18.52
CA LYS A 36 -13.36 -22.32 -17.38
C LYS A 36 -12.34 -22.61 -16.28
N TYR A 37 -11.57 -21.59 -15.92
CA TYR A 37 -10.51 -21.70 -14.91
C TYR A 37 -11.07 -21.42 -13.51
N ALA A 38 -10.54 -22.12 -12.52
CA ALA A 38 -10.89 -21.93 -11.13
C ALA A 38 -10.44 -20.55 -10.60
N GLY A 39 -11.27 -19.97 -9.72
CA GLY A 39 -10.95 -18.74 -8.99
C GLY A 39 -10.11 -18.96 -7.72
N GLN A 40 -9.85 -20.22 -7.36
CA GLN A 40 -9.10 -20.64 -6.18
C GLN A 40 -8.00 -21.61 -6.59
N PRO A 41 -6.92 -21.75 -5.80
CA PRO A 41 -5.88 -22.74 -6.04
C PRO A 41 -6.44 -24.16 -6.08
N THR A 42 -6.15 -24.91 -7.15
CA THR A 42 -6.57 -26.30 -7.32
C THR A 42 -5.37 -27.24 -7.39
N LEU A 43 -5.59 -28.48 -7.80
CA LEU A 43 -4.52 -29.44 -8.05
C LEU A 43 -3.82 -29.13 -9.37
N THR A 44 -2.50 -29.35 -9.44
CA THR A 44 -1.71 -29.06 -10.66
C THR A 44 -2.19 -29.80 -11.90
N ASN A 45 -2.76 -30.99 -11.72
CA ASN A 45 -3.22 -31.86 -12.81
C ASN A 45 -4.69 -31.63 -13.17
N ALA A 46 -5.39 -30.74 -12.45
CA ALA A 46 -6.80 -30.48 -12.71
C ALA A 46 -6.99 -29.72 -14.03
N GLU A 47 -8.07 -30.04 -14.75
CA GLU A 47 -8.39 -29.36 -16.00
C GLU A 47 -8.80 -27.89 -15.78
N ASP A 48 -9.30 -27.54 -14.61
CA ASP A 48 -9.66 -26.16 -14.26
C ASP A 48 -8.48 -25.36 -13.67
N ALA A 49 -7.29 -25.95 -13.60
CA ALA A 49 -6.12 -25.35 -12.97
C ALA A 49 -5.76 -24.01 -13.61
N ASN A 50 -5.86 -22.95 -12.81
CA ASN A 50 -5.59 -21.59 -13.26
C ASN A 50 -4.07 -21.36 -13.38
N PRO A 51 -3.56 -20.90 -14.55
CA PRO A 51 -2.13 -20.68 -14.76
C PRO A 51 -1.54 -19.53 -13.92
N PHE A 52 -2.38 -18.69 -13.33
CA PHE A 52 -1.98 -17.55 -12.51
C PHE A 52 -1.91 -17.86 -11.03
N LEU A 53 -2.59 -18.92 -10.58
CA LEU A 53 -2.63 -19.30 -9.17
C LEU A 53 -1.55 -20.33 -8.85
N PRO A 54 -1.00 -20.31 -7.62
CA PRO A 54 -0.08 -21.34 -7.15
C PRO A 54 -0.86 -22.62 -6.82
N ASN A 55 -0.80 -23.62 -7.70
CA ASN A 55 -1.57 -24.86 -7.56
C ASN A 55 -0.80 -25.92 -6.75
N LYS A 56 -1.51 -26.80 -6.04
CA LYS A 56 -0.92 -27.84 -5.20
C LYS A 56 -0.69 -29.13 -5.99
N HIS A 57 0.49 -29.71 -5.88
CA HIS A 57 0.79 -31.00 -6.51
C HIS A 57 0.08 -32.15 -5.76
N PRO A 58 -0.61 -33.08 -6.45
CA PRO A 58 -1.43 -34.10 -5.79
C PRO A 58 -0.62 -35.10 -4.97
N ILE A 59 0.54 -35.56 -5.48
CA ILE A 59 1.35 -36.59 -4.81
C ILE A 59 2.23 -35.99 -3.70
N THR A 60 3.09 -35.03 -4.04
CA THR A 60 4.04 -34.42 -3.08
C THR A 60 3.40 -33.45 -2.10
N GLY A 61 2.17 -32.98 -2.36
CA GLY A 61 1.48 -31.98 -1.56
C GLY A 61 2.12 -30.59 -1.58
N ARG A 62 3.20 -30.38 -2.33
CA ARG A 62 3.90 -29.09 -2.44
C ARG A 62 3.11 -28.12 -3.30
N ILE A 63 3.13 -26.85 -2.94
CA ILE A 63 2.54 -25.79 -3.75
C ILE A 63 3.56 -25.40 -4.83
N HIS A 64 3.15 -25.52 -6.09
CA HIS A 64 3.95 -25.08 -7.21
C HIS A 64 3.82 -23.57 -7.39
N GLU A 65 4.90 -22.95 -7.87
CA GLU A 65 4.82 -21.58 -8.37
C GLU A 65 3.80 -21.48 -9.51
N PRO A 66 3.13 -20.32 -9.67
CA PRO A 66 2.21 -20.13 -10.78
C PRO A 66 2.97 -20.21 -12.11
N LEU A 67 2.35 -20.84 -13.12
CA LEU A 67 2.96 -21.01 -14.45
C LEU A 67 3.36 -19.67 -15.10
N TYR A 68 2.62 -18.61 -14.79
CA TYR A 68 3.00 -17.24 -15.09
C TYR A 68 3.32 -16.52 -13.80
N SER A 69 4.53 -15.96 -13.69
CA SER A 69 4.90 -15.10 -12.58
C SER A 69 4.05 -13.83 -12.51
N LEU A 70 3.92 -13.24 -11.32
CA LEU A 70 3.10 -12.03 -11.09
C LEU A 70 3.40 -10.89 -12.07
N ARG A 71 4.66 -10.73 -12.50
CA ARG A 71 5.05 -9.76 -13.53
C ARG A 71 4.40 -10.09 -14.87
N ARG A 72 4.53 -11.33 -15.35
CA ARG A 72 3.95 -11.77 -16.63
C ARG A 72 2.43 -11.73 -16.62
N GLN A 73 1.80 -12.09 -15.50
CA GLN A 73 0.36 -11.93 -15.29
C GLN A 73 -0.07 -10.47 -15.48
N SER A 74 0.68 -9.55 -14.88
CA SER A 74 0.40 -8.11 -14.98
C SER A 74 0.59 -7.58 -16.40
N ASP A 75 1.64 -8.02 -17.09
CA ASP A 75 1.88 -7.63 -18.48
C ASP A 75 0.73 -8.11 -19.39
N LEU A 76 0.29 -9.36 -19.22
CA LEU A 76 -0.83 -9.92 -19.98
C LEU A 76 -2.13 -9.18 -19.67
N TYR A 77 -2.44 -8.93 -18.39
CA TYR A 77 -3.65 -8.22 -18.02
C TYR A 77 -3.69 -6.79 -18.57
N LYS A 78 -2.58 -6.05 -18.46
CA LYS A 78 -2.49 -4.68 -19.02
C LYS A 78 -2.67 -4.66 -20.53
N LEU A 79 -2.10 -5.66 -21.23
CA LEU A 79 -2.35 -5.82 -22.67
C LEU A 79 -3.83 -6.12 -22.93
N ALA A 80 -4.42 -7.09 -22.22
CA ALA A 80 -5.82 -7.46 -22.40
C ALA A 80 -6.76 -6.27 -22.13
N TYR A 81 -6.49 -5.50 -21.08
CA TYR A 81 -7.20 -4.27 -20.75
C TYR A 81 -7.13 -3.24 -21.88
N LYS A 82 -5.94 -3.03 -22.47
CA LYS A 82 -5.76 -2.11 -23.60
C LYS A 82 -6.62 -2.48 -24.81
N PHE A 83 -6.81 -3.78 -25.06
CA PHE A 83 -7.61 -4.29 -26.17
C PHE A 83 -9.08 -4.57 -25.78
N GLY A 84 -9.48 -4.31 -24.54
CA GLY A 84 -10.86 -4.55 -24.07
C GLY A 84 -11.24 -6.02 -23.87
N ILE A 85 -10.25 -6.90 -23.67
CA ILE A 85 -10.42 -8.37 -23.57
C ILE A 85 -10.03 -8.88 -22.17
N ALA A 86 -10.03 -8.00 -21.16
CA ALA A 86 -9.65 -8.37 -19.80
C ALA A 86 -10.57 -9.44 -19.19
N ASP A 87 -11.86 -9.43 -19.54
CA ASP A 87 -12.87 -10.35 -18.98
C ASP A 87 -12.67 -11.81 -19.40
N LEU A 88 -11.98 -12.05 -20.52
CA LEU A 88 -11.65 -13.40 -20.99
C LEU A 88 -10.47 -14.02 -20.23
N MET A 89 -9.76 -13.24 -19.42
CA MET A 89 -8.60 -13.71 -18.67
C MET A 89 -9.02 -14.54 -17.46
N PRO A 90 -8.23 -15.55 -17.06
CA PRO A 90 -8.40 -16.22 -15.77
C PRO A 90 -8.24 -15.22 -14.62
N LYS A 91 -8.85 -15.55 -13.48
CA LYS A 91 -8.70 -14.76 -12.26
C LYS A 91 -7.22 -14.62 -11.87
N LEU A 92 -6.80 -13.39 -11.57
CA LEU A 92 -5.42 -13.08 -11.18
C LEU A 92 -5.09 -13.56 -9.77
N ALA A 93 -3.80 -13.80 -9.51
CA ALA A 93 -3.33 -14.09 -8.15
C ALA A 93 -3.53 -12.90 -7.20
N ASN A 94 -3.81 -13.21 -5.93
CA ASN A 94 -3.98 -12.26 -4.83
C ASN A 94 -5.03 -11.18 -5.09
N ASP A 95 -6.05 -11.49 -5.91
CA ASP A 95 -7.10 -10.54 -6.30
C ASP A 95 -6.53 -9.20 -6.79
N LYS A 96 -5.41 -9.27 -7.53
CA LYS A 96 -4.68 -8.08 -7.97
C LYS A 96 -5.54 -7.27 -8.94
N LYS A 97 -5.83 -6.03 -8.55
CA LYS A 97 -6.59 -5.06 -9.35
C LYS A 97 -5.67 -4.07 -10.07
N PHE A 98 -6.17 -3.48 -11.15
CA PHE A 98 -5.46 -2.49 -11.96
C PHE A 98 -6.30 -1.23 -12.18
N TYR A 99 -5.62 -0.13 -12.54
CA TYR A 99 -6.25 1.15 -12.94
C TYR A 99 -7.36 1.62 -11.99
N GLU A 100 -8.57 1.84 -12.53
CA GLU A 100 -9.73 2.38 -11.81
C GLU A 100 -10.18 1.45 -10.68
N ASP A 101 -10.27 0.14 -10.93
CA ASP A 101 -10.63 -0.85 -9.89
C ASP A 101 -9.66 -0.81 -8.71
N LYS A 102 -8.37 -0.61 -8.99
CA LYS A 102 -7.36 -0.47 -7.94
C LYS A 102 -7.57 0.81 -7.16
N GLN A 103 -7.82 1.94 -7.82
CA GLN A 103 -8.05 3.20 -7.12
C GLN A 103 -9.30 3.14 -6.25
N ALA A 104 -10.41 2.63 -6.79
CA ALA A 104 -11.67 2.52 -6.07
C ALA A 104 -11.59 1.59 -4.85
N SER A 105 -10.78 0.53 -4.92
CA SER A 105 -10.67 -0.46 -3.84
C SER A 105 -9.50 -0.26 -2.87
N SER A 106 -8.51 0.59 -3.20
CA SER A 106 -7.31 0.75 -2.36
C SER A 106 -7.65 1.54 -1.09
N PRO A 107 -7.46 0.96 0.11
CA PRO A 107 -7.66 1.71 1.34
C PRO A 107 -6.57 2.77 1.52
N ILE A 108 -6.93 3.90 2.14
CA ILE A 108 -5.95 4.93 2.50
C ILE A 108 -5.00 4.36 3.57
N LEU A 109 -3.70 4.54 3.37
CA LEU A 109 -2.68 3.99 4.28
C LEU A 109 -2.80 4.61 5.68
N LYS A 110 -2.56 3.79 6.72
CA LYS A 110 -2.62 4.22 8.12
C LYS A 110 -1.74 5.44 8.42
N GLY A 111 -0.56 5.55 7.79
CA GLY A 111 0.33 6.70 8.01
C GLY A 111 -0.20 8.01 7.43
N VAL A 112 -1.09 7.95 6.43
CA VAL A 112 -1.76 9.13 5.86
C VAL A 112 -2.93 9.55 6.76
N LEU A 113 -3.71 8.57 7.22
CA LEU A 113 -4.84 8.84 8.13
C LEU A 113 -4.39 9.26 9.53
N TYR A 114 -3.37 8.57 10.05
CA TYR A 114 -2.89 8.68 11.43
C TYR A 114 -1.35 8.75 11.45
N PRO A 115 -0.77 9.90 11.06
CA PRO A 115 0.67 10.10 11.16
C PRO A 115 1.11 10.03 12.62
N LYS A 116 2.18 9.28 12.88
CA LYS A 116 2.68 9.06 14.25
C LYS A 116 3.28 10.34 14.89
N GLY A 117 3.78 11.25 14.06
CA GLY A 117 4.62 12.35 14.51
C GLY A 117 6.03 11.91 14.94
N HIS A 118 6.99 12.82 14.87
CA HIS A 118 8.35 12.56 15.32
C HIS A 118 8.42 12.39 16.85
N LYS A 119 9.52 11.84 17.36
CA LYS A 119 9.70 11.66 18.81
C LYS A 119 9.69 13.00 19.54
N TRP A 120 10.33 14.03 18.97
CA TRP A 120 10.46 15.34 19.59
C TRP A 120 9.15 16.12 19.64
N GLU A 121 8.25 15.92 18.66
CA GLU A 121 6.88 16.47 18.65
C GLU A 121 6.07 15.85 19.78
N ARG A 122 6.07 14.51 19.85
CA ARG A 122 5.32 13.76 20.86
C ARG A 122 5.76 14.05 22.29
N THR A 123 7.05 14.30 22.51
CA THR A 123 7.58 14.63 23.85
C THR A 123 7.69 16.13 24.10
N TYR A 124 7.26 16.98 23.16
CA TYR A 124 7.42 18.43 23.27
C TYR A 124 6.71 18.98 24.50
N GLU A 125 5.44 18.64 24.69
CA GLU A 125 4.63 19.13 25.81
C GLU A 125 5.19 18.68 27.16
N ALA A 126 5.58 17.42 27.27
CA ALA A 126 6.21 16.88 28.48
C ALA A 126 7.52 17.61 28.81
N ARG A 127 8.39 17.86 27.81
CA ARG A 127 9.63 18.63 28.01
C ARG A 127 9.34 20.08 28.39
N LYS A 128 8.36 20.72 27.75
CA LYS A 128 7.96 22.09 28.05
C LYS A 128 7.45 22.22 29.49
N LYS A 129 6.69 21.23 29.97
CA LYS A 129 6.24 21.16 31.36
C LYS A 129 7.42 21.04 32.34
N VAL A 130 8.35 20.12 32.08
CA VAL A 130 9.56 19.96 32.91
C VAL A 130 10.37 21.26 32.99
N ILE A 131 10.48 21.99 31.88
CA ILE A 131 11.15 23.30 31.85
C ILE A 131 10.41 24.32 32.71
N ALA A 132 9.08 24.38 32.61
CA ALA A 132 8.26 25.31 33.40
C ALA A 132 8.36 25.02 34.91
N ASP A 133 8.27 23.75 35.30
CA ASP A 133 8.38 23.31 36.69
C ASP A 133 9.78 23.65 37.26
N ALA A 134 10.84 23.39 36.49
CA ALA A 134 12.21 23.73 36.87
C ALA A 134 12.46 25.25 37.00
N LEU A 135 11.80 26.06 36.17
CA LEU A 135 11.84 27.52 36.25
C LEU A 135 11.13 28.04 37.51
N ALA A 136 9.99 27.46 37.86
CA ALA A 136 9.27 27.81 39.09
C ALA A 136 10.10 27.51 40.35
N ASP A 137 10.82 26.39 40.36
CA ASP A 137 11.67 25.97 41.48
C ASP A 137 13.09 26.58 41.49
N ALA A 138 13.45 27.37 40.48
CA ALA A 138 14.81 27.87 40.30
C ALA A 138 15.32 28.69 41.51
N ASP A 139 14.49 29.56 42.07
CA ASP A 139 14.85 30.38 43.24
C ASP A 139 15.13 29.53 44.48
N ASN A 140 14.37 28.46 44.68
CA ASN A 140 14.56 27.52 45.80
C ASN A 140 15.91 26.80 45.68
N VAL A 141 16.27 26.37 44.47
CA VAL A 141 17.58 25.76 44.19
C VAL A 141 18.70 26.76 44.45
N LEU A 142 18.57 28.00 43.98
CA LEU A 142 19.56 29.05 44.22
C LEU A 142 19.75 29.35 45.71
N ILE A 143 18.67 29.41 46.48
CA ILE A 143 18.71 29.58 47.94
C ILE A 143 19.42 28.41 48.62
N LYS A 144 19.13 27.17 48.20
CA LYS A 144 19.76 25.96 48.74
C LYS A 144 21.28 26.01 48.59
N TYR A 145 21.80 26.40 47.43
CA TYR A 145 23.25 26.42 47.18
C TYR A 145 23.96 27.68 47.69
N ARG A 146 23.33 28.87 47.60
CA ARG A 146 23.94 30.13 48.08
C ARG A 146 23.77 30.37 49.58
N GLY A 147 22.88 29.62 50.22
CA GLY A 147 22.65 29.62 51.67
C GLY A 147 21.79 30.77 52.20
N SER A 148 21.64 30.80 53.53
CA SER A 148 20.69 31.67 54.23
C SER A 148 20.92 33.18 54.02
N LYS A 149 22.18 33.61 53.86
CA LYS A 149 22.50 35.03 53.58
C LYS A 149 21.87 35.51 52.27
N TYR A 150 21.86 34.66 51.24
CA TYR A 150 21.27 34.98 49.95
C TYR A 150 19.74 35.09 50.04
N LYS A 151 19.10 34.18 50.80
CA LYS A 151 17.65 34.20 51.07
C LYS A 151 17.22 35.53 51.71
N LYS A 152 17.88 35.92 52.81
CA LYS A 152 17.58 37.18 53.53
C LYS A 152 17.71 38.41 52.63
N ARG A 153 18.69 38.40 51.72
CA ARG A 153 18.89 39.48 50.75
C ARG A 153 17.76 39.55 49.70
N LEU A 154 17.23 38.41 49.25
CA LEU A 154 16.07 38.36 48.35
C LEU A 154 14.79 38.83 49.04
N GLU A 155 14.56 38.42 50.28
CA GLU A 155 13.43 38.88 51.11
C GLU A 155 13.46 40.40 51.28
N LYS A 156 14.62 40.96 51.61
CA LYS A 156 14.82 42.42 51.69
C LYS A 156 14.53 43.10 50.35
N ARG A 157 15.01 42.55 49.24
CA ARG A 157 14.75 43.10 47.90
C ARG A 157 13.27 43.09 47.51
N LYS A 158 12.53 42.03 47.85
CA LYS A 158 11.08 41.95 47.63
C LYS A 158 10.33 43.01 48.46
N LEU A 159 10.76 43.25 49.69
CA LEU A 159 10.20 44.31 50.55
C LEU A 159 10.49 45.72 49.99
N GLU A 160 11.66 45.92 49.40
CA GLU A 160 12.10 47.19 48.81
C GLU A 160 11.62 47.39 47.36
N GLU A 161 10.97 46.40 46.77
CA GLU A 161 10.52 46.42 45.38
C GLU A 161 9.42 47.48 45.20
N LYS A 162 9.82 48.65 44.68
CA LYS A 162 8.88 49.70 44.29
C LYS A 162 8.25 49.33 42.94
N LYS A 163 6.96 49.03 42.97
CA LYS A 163 6.14 48.97 41.76
C LYS A 163 5.80 50.40 41.36
N TRP A 164 6.31 50.82 40.21
CA TRP A 164 5.78 52.02 39.56
C TRP A 164 4.57 51.58 38.74
N ILE A 165 3.40 52.06 39.19
CA ILE A 165 2.04 51.71 38.74
C ILE A 165 1.51 50.44 39.43
#